data_AF-A0A519ZK28-F1
#
_entry.id   AF-A0A519ZK28-F1
#
_cell.length_a   1.000
_cell.length_b   1.000
_cell.length_c   1.000
_cell.angle_alpha   90.00
_cell.angle_beta   90.00
_cell.angle_gamma   90.00
#
_symmetry.space_group_name_H-M   'P 1'
#
loop_
_entity.id
_entity.type
_entity.pdbx_description
1 polymer ?
#
loop_
_entity_poly.entity_id
_entity_poly.type
_entity_poly.pdbx_seq_one_letter_code
_entity_poly.pdbx_strand_id
1 'polypeptide(L)'
;MPNLPLAQDLIRQAADLCALASQHAERYVRFEQQRAQRVLPAVQALDAAHPALQDPIKDIQSTLAAAEQAVRAQNHDLAASLLAKAQAQAEQATALQAASQTYVKRIKALETQATALTSHRPRAQDAVIGPDVRGVDLALQAARDQALANDYTAALKALDTAELTCKAAELKRSVKAKALSADQMKQACTALMATEGGAGVLDKLVGSLTEADSHDAVLAAMAARFGLEAAVSEGSGASAASMKELCRLYQVMTRVPDTHTKDNPSLKKVTRKATPGSAYGSGEITMGEGHPDASASYRVGATTELPAVDPDCQPKAGSPTPTYFDWNTLHEIGHAMDDKKQFMATHGSGAAYGGWITHGGDLLAVGAAAAAAFGFADVTPKIIAVYLDNGTEPAATVTDPAHWAAVKRWVAKVRHSQNPWSLGAECNKSVTAGGFKIGDRVFHEAYDKVWVSYLASARAQGMTGYQFRAPGEWFSELYAGYKMQKLKDSHPAKAWLDKLFATSTP
;
A
#
# COMPACT_ATOMS: atom_id res chain seq x y z
N MET A 1 69.17 -69.15 2.08
CA MET A 1 68.94 -67.80 2.63
C MET A 1 67.48 -67.43 2.41
N PRO A 2 66.77 -66.85 3.39
CA PRO A 2 65.40 -66.40 3.18
C PRO A 2 65.34 -65.33 2.09
N ASN A 3 64.32 -65.39 1.23
CA ASN A 3 64.10 -64.45 0.14
C ASN A 3 63.59 -63.12 0.73
N LEU A 4 64.54 -62.26 1.16
CA LEU A 4 64.26 -60.97 1.79
C LEU A 4 63.31 -60.08 0.98
N PRO A 5 63.49 -59.95 -0.36
CA PRO A 5 62.57 -59.18 -1.20
C PRO A 5 61.12 -59.69 -1.13
N LEU A 6 60.90 -61.01 -1.20
CA LEU A 6 59.56 -61.59 -1.10
C LEU A 6 58.93 -61.35 0.29
N ALA A 7 59.72 -61.44 1.35
CA ALA A 7 59.24 -61.15 2.70
C ALA A 7 58.83 -59.68 2.87
N GLN A 8 59.59 -58.74 2.29
CA GLN A 8 59.26 -57.31 2.29
C GLN A 8 57.95 -57.02 1.54
N ASP A 9 57.75 -57.64 0.37
CA ASP A 9 56.52 -57.48 -0.42
C ASP A 9 55.30 -58.05 0.30
N LEU A 10 55.41 -59.22 0.93
CA LEU A 10 54.31 -59.81 1.72
C LEU A 10 53.95 -58.95 2.94
N ILE A 11 54.94 -58.36 3.63
CA ILE A 11 54.70 -57.44 4.74
C ILE A 11 53.99 -56.17 4.25
N ARG A 12 54.38 -55.63 3.09
CA ARG A 12 53.70 -54.46 2.49
C ARG A 12 52.25 -54.79 2.12
N GLN A 13 52.00 -55.92 1.47
CA GLN A 13 50.65 -56.38 1.14
C GLN A 13 49.79 -56.57 2.39
N ALA A 14 50.35 -57.16 3.45
CA ALA A 14 49.64 -57.31 4.72
C ALA A 14 49.31 -55.96 5.37
N ALA A 15 50.24 -55.00 5.32
CA ALA A 15 50.01 -53.64 5.82
C ALA A 15 48.91 -52.91 5.02
N ASP A 16 48.90 -53.03 3.69
CA ASP A 16 47.87 -52.46 2.82
C ASP A 16 46.48 -53.06 3.10
N LEU A 17 46.41 -54.39 3.30
CA LEU A 17 45.18 -55.08 3.69
C LEU A 17 44.68 -54.64 5.08
N CYS A 18 45.57 -54.47 6.05
CA CYS A 18 45.22 -53.94 7.37
C CYS A 18 44.68 -52.50 7.30
N ALA A 19 45.30 -51.65 6.49
CA ALA A 19 44.84 -50.27 6.28
C ALA A 19 43.45 -50.24 5.60
N LEU A 20 43.24 -51.07 4.58
CA LEU A 20 41.95 -51.20 3.91
C LEU A 20 40.87 -51.72 4.87
N ALA A 21 41.18 -52.74 5.68
CA ALA A 21 40.28 -53.25 6.70
C ALA A 21 39.90 -52.19 7.74
N SER A 22 40.86 -51.37 8.18
CA SER A 22 40.61 -50.23 9.09
C SER A 22 39.65 -49.22 8.46
N GLN A 23 39.85 -48.87 7.17
CA GLN A 23 38.97 -47.95 6.46
C GLN A 23 37.53 -48.49 6.33
N HIS A 24 37.37 -49.78 6.01
CA HIS A 24 36.05 -50.40 5.97
C HIS A 24 35.38 -50.40 7.35
N ALA A 25 36.13 -50.71 8.42
CA ALA A 25 35.63 -50.67 9.79
C ALA A 25 35.17 -49.27 10.21
N GLU A 26 35.94 -48.22 9.92
CA GLU A 26 35.56 -46.84 10.21
C GLU A 26 34.30 -46.42 9.45
N ARG A 27 34.21 -46.75 8.15
CA ARG A 27 33.03 -46.44 7.34
C ARG A 27 31.79 -47.19 7.85
N TYR A 28 31.93 -48.44 8.25
CA TYR A 28 30.86 -49.21 8.87
C TYR A 28 30.39 -48.60 10.19
N VAL A 29 31.32 -48.19 11.07
CA VAL A 29 30.99 -47.51 12.33
C VAL A 29 30.21 -46.23 12.08
N ARG A 30 30.61 -45.40 11.11
CA ARG A 30 29.87 -44.17 10.75
C ARG A 30 28.48 -44.48 10.23
N PHE A 31 28.33 -45.51 9.40
CA PHE A 31 27.03 -45.97 8.92
C PHE A 31 26.11 -46.38 10.08
N GLU A 32 26.58 -47.24 10.98
CA GLU A 32 25.79 -47.69 12.13
C GLU A 32 25.44 -46.54 13.08
N GLN A 33 26.37 -45.61 13.32
CA GLN A 33 26.09 -44.41 14.13
C GLN A 33 24.98 -43.56 13.50
N GLN A 34 25.04 -43.26 12.21
CA GLN A 34 24.00 -42.48 11.53
C GLN A 34 22.65 -43.21 11.53
N ARG A 35 22.65 -44.52 11.26
CA ARG A 35 21.46 -45.36 11.26
C ARG A 35 20.80 -45.38 12.65
N ALA A 36 21.57 -45.66 13.70
CA ALA A 36 21.08 -45.81 15.06
C ALA A 36 20.69 -44.48 15.72
N GLN A 37 21.39 -43.38 15.42
CA GLN A 37 21.16 -42.10 16.08
C GLN A 37 20.15 -41.20 15.35
N ARG A 38 19.98 -41.36 14.03
CA ARG A 38 19.12 -40.48 13.23
C ARG A 38 17.92 -41.20 12.65
N VAL A 39 18.16 -42.24 11.86
CA VAL A 39 17.08 -42.84 11.05
C VAL A 39 16.17 -43.73 11.88
N LEU A 40 16.72 -44.67 12.66
CA LEU A 40 15.90 -45.59 13.46
C LEU A 40 15.00 -44.88 14.50
N PRO A 41 15.50 -43.91 15.29
CA PRO A 41 14.64 -43.19 16.24
C PRO A 41 13.53 -42.41 15.53
N ALA A 42 13.83 -41.79 14.38
CA ALA A 42 12.82 -41.07 13.60
C ALA A 42 11.71 -42.01 13.11
N VAL A 43 12.07 -43.19 12.58
CA VAL A 43 11.10 -44.20 12.14
C VAL A 43 10.27 -44.76 13.30
N GLN A 44 10.90 -44.99 14.47
CA GLN A 44 10.21 -45.48 15.66
C GLN A 44 9.20 -44.47 16.25
N ALA A 45 9.42 -43.18 16.02
CA ALA A 45 8.50 -42.12 16.44
C ALA A 45 7.29 -41.95 15.50
N LEU A 46 7.29 -42.62 14.34
CA LEU A 46 6.16 -42.60 13.40
C LEU A 46 5.05 -43.54 13.89
N ASP A 47 3.81 -43.07 13.78
CA ASP A 47 2.61 -43.84 14.07
C ASP A 47 2.33 -44.82 12.91
N ALA A 48 2.78 -46.06 13.08
CA ALA A 48 2.56 -47.12 12.10
C ALA A 48 1.08 -47.46 11.88
N ALA A 49 0.18 -47.06 12.79
CA ALA A 49 -1.26 -47.25 12.61
C ALA A 49 -1.88 -46.15 11.73
N HIS A 50 -1.20 -45.03 11.50
CA HIS A 50 -1.71 -43.94 10.69
C HIS A 50 -1.72 -44.31 9.20
N PRO A 51 -2.88 -44.32 8.51
CA PRO A 51 -2.97 -44.79 7.12
C PRO A 51 -2.02 -44.06 6.16
N ALA A 52 -1.90 -42.73 6.29
CA ALA A 52 -0.99 -41.91 5.46
C ALA A 52 0.50 -42.23 5.66
N LEU A 53 0.88 -42.92 6.73
CA LEU A 53 2.28 -43.23 7.05
C LEU A 53 2.66 -44.67 6.70
N GLN A 54 1.71 -45.54 6.36
CA GLN A 54 2.00 -46.95 6.08
C GLN A 54 2.97 -47.11 4.91
N ASP A 55 2.69 -46.47 3.77
CA ASP A 55 3.57 -46.51 2.60
C ASP A 55 4.92 -45.80 2.85
N PRO A 56 4.96 -44.57 3.42
CA PRO A 56 6.23 -43.94 3.79
C PRO A 56 7.11 -44.79 4.72
N ILE A 57 6.54 -45.41 5.76
CA ILE A 57 7.29 -46.28 6.68
C ILE A 57 7.85 -47.49 5.93
N LYS A 58 7.06 -48.12 5.06
CA LYS A 58 7.49 -49.24 4.23
C LYS A 58 8.64 -48.85 3.29
N ASP A 59 8.57 -47.68 2.67
CA ASP A 59 9.62 -47.17 1.77
C ASP A 59 10.92 -46.88 2.52
N ILE A 60 10.83 -46.32 3.74
CA ILE A 60 12.01 -46.10 4.59
C ILE A 60 12.63 -47.45 4.98
N GLN A 61 11.82 -48.42 5.41
CA GLN A 61 12.28 -49.77 5.77
C GLN A 61 12.95 -50.48 4.59
N SER A 62 12.39 -50.37 3.38
CA SER A 62 12.98 -50.92 2.16
C SER A 62 14.33 -50.26 1.85
N THR A 63 14.42 -48.94 1.98
CA THR A 63 15.66 -48.18 1.75
C THR A 63 16.73 -48.52 2.78
N LEU A 64 16.35 -48.69 4.05
CA LEU A 64 17.24 -49.15 5.12
C LEU A 64 17.78 -50.56 4.86
N ALA A 65 16.93 -51.49 4.45
CA ALA A 65 17.34 -52.85 4.10
C ALA A 65 18.33 -52.86 2.92
N ALA A 66 18.11 -52.01 1.91
CA ALA A 66 19.05 -51.85 0.79
C ALA A 66 20.39 -51.24 1.25
N ALA A 67 20.36 -50.27 2.18
CA ALA A 67 21.57 -49.68 2.74
C ALA A 67 22.40 -50.71 3.53
N GLU A 68 21.73 -51.57 4.32
CA GLU A 68 22.37 -52.67 5.04
C GLU A 68 23.00 -53.70 4.08
N GLN A 69 22.33 -54.03 2.98
CA GLN A 69 22.89 -54.90 1.94
C GLN A 69 24.13 -54.28 1.28
N ALA A 70 24.09 -52.98 0.96
CA ALA A 70 25.23 -52.27 0.38
C ALA A 70 26.44 -52.27 1.32
N VAL A 71 26.23 -52.08 2.63
CA VAL A 71 27.30 -52.13 3.64
C VAL A 71 27.89 -53.54 3.77
N ARG A 72 27.06 -54.60 3.72
CA ARG A 72 27.52 -56.01 3.73
C ARG A 72 28.35 -56.35 2.50
N ALA A 73 28.03 -55.73 1.36
CA ALA A 73 28.79 -55.84 0.13
C ALA A 73 30.03 -54.92 0.08
N GLN A 74 30.39 -54.26 1.19
CA GLN A 74 31.49 -53.29 1.31
C GLN A 74 31.37 -52.07 0.38
N ASN A 75 30.17 -51.82 -0.18
CA ASN A 75 29.88 -50.64 -0.99
C ASN A 75 29.40 -49.48 -0.10
N HIS A 76 30.35 -48.85 0.58
CA HIS A 76 30.06 -47.83 1.59
C HIS A 76 29.48 -46.53 1.02
N ASP A 77 29.80 -46.17 -0.22
CA ASP A 77 29.29 -44.93 -0.84
C ASP A 77 27.80 -45.07 -1.18
N LEU A 78 27.40 -46.24 -1.72
CA LEU A 78 25.99 -46.57 -1.92
C LEU A 78 25.24 -46.66 -0.59
N ALA A 79 25.82 -47.31 0.43
CA ALA A 79 25.20 -47.40 1.74
C ALA A 79 24.96 -46.02 2.37
N ALA A 80 25.93 -45.09 2.27
CA ALA A 80 25.80 -43.73 2.75
C ALA A 80 24.71 -42.95 1.98
N SER A 81 24.66 -43.08 0.65
CA SER A 81 23.63 -42.44 -0.18
C SER A 81 22.22 -42.95 0.16
N LEU A 82 22.05 -44.26 0.32
CA LEU A 82 20.77 -44.87 0.71
C LEU A 82 20.37 -44.46 2.13
N LEU A 83 21.32 -44.34 3.06
CA LEU A 83 21.03 -43.88 4.42
C LEU A 83 20.59 -42.41 4.44
N ALA A 84 21.23 -41.54 3.64
CA ALA A 84 20.79 -40.15 3.46
C ALA A 84 19.38 -40.07 2.87
N LYS A 85 19.06 -40.93 1.88
CA LYS A 85 17.71 -41.05 1.33
C LYS A 85 16.70 -41.49 2.39
N ALA A 86 17.01 -42.52 3.18
CA ALA A 86 16.15 -43.00 4.26
C ALA A 86 15.92 -41.92 5.33
N GLN A 87 16.96 -41.13 5.66
CA GLN A 87 16.82 -39.99 6.55
C GLN A 87 15.85 -38.93 5.99
N ALA A 88 16.01 -38.54 4.72
CA ALA A 88 15.11 -37.56 4.09
C ALA A 88 13.66 -38.06 4.02
N GLN A 89 13.44 -39.36 3.74
CA GLN A 89 12.12 -39.97 3.78
C GLN A 89 11.52 -39.96 5.20
N ALA A 90 12.31 -40.24 6.23
CA ALA A 90 11.87 -40.18 7.62
C ALA A 90 11.49 -38.76 8.07
N GLU A 91 12.24 -37.75 7.63
CA GLU A 91 11.94 -36.33 7.85
C GLU A 91 10.61 -35.95 7.17
N GLN A 92 10.38 -36.37 5.92
CA GLN A 92 9.11 -36.16 5.22
C GLN A 92 7.94 -36.85 5.92
N ALA A 93 8.09 -38.09 6.35
CA ALA A 93 7.05 -38.82 7.08
C ALA A 93 6.73 -38.17 8.44
N THR A 94 7.74 -37.63 9.12
CA THR A 94 7.55 -36.90 10.38
C THR A 94 6.79 -35.59 10.15
N ALA A 95 7.12 -34.85 9.09
CA ALA A 95 6.39 -33.65 8.70
C ALA A 95 4.93 -33.98 8.34
N LEU A 96 4.70 -35.07 7.60
CA LEU A 96 3.38 -35.55 7.23
C LEU A 96 2.53 -35.91 8.47
N GLN A 97 3.13 -36.63 9.44
CA GLN A 97 2.49 -36.95 10.71
C GLN A 97 2.08 -35.68 11.48
N ALA A 98 2.99 -34.72 11.62
CA ALA A 98 2.72 -33.47 12.32
C ALA A 98 1.63 -32.64 11.63
N ALA A 99 1.63 -32.58 10.29
CA ALA A 99 0.62 -31.91 9.50
C ALA A 99 -0.76 -32.58 9.66
N SER A 100 -0.82 -33.92 9.63
CA SER A 100 -2.06 -34.67 9.88
C SER A 100 -2.63 -34.41 11.27
N GLN A 101 -1.80 -34.48 12.31
CA GLN A 101 -2.23 -34.20 13.68
C GLN A 101 -2.77 -32.77 13.83
N THR A 102 -2.10 -31.80 13.19
CA THR A 102 -2.56 -30.40 13.17
C THR A 102 -3.90 -30.28 12.45
N TYR A 103 -4.05 -30.92 11.30
CA TYR A 103 -5.30 -30.93 10.54
C TYR A 103 -6.47 -31.50 11.36
N VAL A 104 -6.30 -32.68 11.98
CA VAL A 104 -7.35 -33.32 12.78
C VAL A 104 -7.82 -32.42 13.92
N LYS A 105 -6.88 -31.73 14.59
CA LYS A 105 -7.22 -30.78 15.65
C LYS A 105 -7.98 -29.56 15.10
N ARG A 106 -7.49 -28.98 13.99
CA ARG A 106 -8.04 -27.75 13.42
C ARG A 106 -9.42 -27.95 12.80
N ILE A 107 -9.63 -29.03 12.03
CA ILE A 107 -10.91 -29.26 11.34
C ILE A 107 -12.05 -29.39 12.33
N LYS A 108 -11.86 -30.14 13.43
CA LYS A 108 -12.89 -30.29 14.48
C LYS A 108 -13.28 -28.97 15.13
N ALA A 109 -12.28 -28.13 15.43
CA ALA A 109 -12.51 -26.80 16.00
C ALA A 109 -13.29 -25.90 15.03
N LEU A 110 -12.89 -25.88 13.76
CA LEU A 110 -13.53 -25.07 12.72
C LEU A 110 -14.94 -25.56 12.37
N GLU A 111 -15.21 -26.86 12.36
CA GLU A 111 -16.56 -27.41 12.17
C GLU A 111 -17.51 -26.96 13.29
N THR A 112 -17.00 -26.93 14.53
CA THR A 112 -17.76 -26.44 15.69
C THR A 112 -18.08 -24.96 15.53
N GLN A 113 -17.08 -24.14 15.20
CA GLN A 113 -17.26 -22.71 14.94
C GLN A 113 -18.23 -22.46 13.78
N ALA A 114 -18.03 -23.16 12.66
CA ALA A 114 -18.86 -23.07 11.47
C ALA A 114 -20.32 -23.39 11.78
N THR A 115 -20.58 -24.40 12.63
CA THR A 115 -21.95 -24.78 13.03
C THR A 115 -22.58 -23.71 13.93
N ALA A 116 -21.80 -23.01 14.74
CA ALA A 116 -22.26 -21.92 15.61
C ALA A 116 -22.51 -20.59 14.88
N LEU A 117 -22.13 -20.48 13.60
CA LEU A 117 -22.36 -19.26 12.79
C LEU A 117 -23.86 -18.94 12.63
N THR A 118 -24.72 -19.97 12.54
CA THR A 118 -26.16 -19.76 12.41
C THR A 118 -26.98 -20.96 12.86
N SER A 119 -28.12 -20.69 13.47
CA SER A 119 -29.12 -21.71 13.81
C SER A 119 -30.06 -22.03 12.63
N HIS A 120 -30.01 -21.28 11.52
CA HIS A 120 -30.85 -21.53 10.34
C HIS A 120 -30.64 -22.94 9.76
N ARG A 121 -31.71 -23.49 9.19
CA ARG A 121 -31.76 -24.81 8.54
C ARG A 121 -32.56 -24.71 7.23
N PRO A 122 -31.93 -24.89 6.05
CA PRO A 122 -30.50 -25.09 5.80
C PRO A 122 -29.67 -23.84 6.18
N ARG A 123 -28.49 -24.04 6.77
CA ARG A 123 -27.62 -22.94 7.22
C ARG A 123 -27.20 -21.98 6.09
N ALA A 124 -27.05 -22.49 4.87
CA ALA A 124 -26.73 -21.69 3.69
C ALA A 124 -27.87 -20.78 3.20
N GLN A 125 -29.05 -20.85 3.80
CA GLN A 125 -30.20 -19.98 3.52
C GLN A 125 -30.35 -18.85 4.55
N ASP A 126 -29.40 -18.70 5.48
CA ASP A 126 -29.34 -17.53 6.36
C ASP A 126 -29.33 -16.24 5.52
N ALA A 127 -30.26 -15.32 5.80
CA ALA A 127 -30.45 -14.12 4.99
C ALA A 127 -29.26 -13.14 5.06
N VAL A 128 -28.45 -13.23 6.11
CA VAL A 128 -27.33 -12.31 6.36
C VAL A 128 -26.01 -12.91 5.88
N ILE A 129 -25.77 -14.17 6.25
CA ILE A 129 -24.47 -14.84 6.05
C ILE A 129 -24.55 -16.13 5.25
N GLY A 130 -25.69 -16.47 4.65
CA GLY A 130 -25.88 -17.72 3.90
C GLY A 130 -24.81 -18.00 2.82
N PRO A 131 -24.42 -17.02 1.99
CA PRO A 131 -23.31 -17.16 1.04
C PRO A 131 -21.96 -17.45 1.72
N ASP A 132 -21.68 -16.77 2.85
CA ASP A 132 -20.44 -16.93 3.60
C ASP A 132 -20.36 -18.34 4.23
N VAL A 133 -21.47 -18.80 4.83
CA VAL A 133 -21.62 -20.15 5.40
C VAL A 133 -21.40 -21.23 4.34
N ARG A 134 -21.91 -21.03 3.12
CA ARG A 134 -21.65 -21.93 1.98
C ARG A 134 -20.17 -21.94 1.61
N GLY A 135 -19.51 -20.78 1.62
CA GLY A 135 -18.07 -20.68 1.41
C GLY A 135 -17.27 -21.47 2.45
N VAL A 136 -17.66 -21.39 3.72
CA VAL A 136 -17.06 -22.19 4.80
C VAL A 136 -17.26 -23.69 4.54
N ASP A 137 -18.48 -24.12 4.17
CA ASP A 137 -18.76 -25.54 3.88
C ASP A 137 -17.89 -26.08 2.73
N LEU A 138 -17.76 -25.31 1.65
CA LEU A 138 -16.92 -25.68 0.51
C LEU A 138 -15.44 -25.78 0.90
N ALA A 139 -14.93 -24.85 1.70
CA ALA A 139 -13.56 -24.88 2.17
C ALA A 139 -13.29 -26.06 3.13
N LEU A 140 -14.22 -26.36 4.04
CA LEU A 140 -14.13 -27.54 4.90
C LEU A 140 -14.19 -28.84 4.09
N GLN A 141 -15.05 -28.91 3.06
CA GLN A 141 -15.10 -30.07 2.17
C GLN A 141 -13.78 -30.25 1.41
N ALA A 142 -13.25 -29.17 0.82
CA ALA A 142 -11.96 -29.21 0.16
C ALA A 142 -10.85 -29.68 1.11
N ALA A 143 -10.86 -29.23 2.37
CA ALA A 143 -9.90 -29.70 3.36
C ALA A 143 -9.98 -31.21 3.62
N ARG A 144 -11.20 -31.78 3.68
CA ARG A 144 -11.41 -33.23 3.81
C ARG A 144 -10.92 -34.00 2.59
N ASP A 145 -11.23 -33.51 1.40
CA ASP A 145 -10.83 -34.16 0.15
C ASP A 145 -9.31 -34.21 0.02
N GLN A 146 -8.61 -33.12 0.38
CA GLN A 146 -7.14 -33.09 0.38
C GLN A 146 -6.54 -33.99 1.48
N ALA A 147 -7.13 -34.04 2.67
CA ALA A 147 -6.68 -34.94 3.73
C ALA A 147 -6.88 -36.42 3.36
N LEU A 148 -7.96 -36.78 2.65
CA LEU A 148 -8.18 -38.13 2.12
C LEU A 148 -7.13 -38.51 1.06
N ALA A 149 -6.60 -37.53 0.33
CA ALA A 149 -5.49 -37.69 -0.60
C ALA A 149 -4.10 -37.65 0.08
N ASN A 150 -4.04 -37.57 1.42
CA ASN A 150 -2.82 -37.37 2.21
C ASN A 150 -2.06 -36.05 1.91
N ASP A 151 -2.69 -35.09 1.24
CA ASP A 151 -2.14 -33.74 1.02
C ASP A 151 -2.54 -32.81 2.16
N TYR A 152 -1.89 -32.98 3.32
CA TYR A 152 -2.19 -32.17 4.50
C TYR A 152 -1.73 -30.71 4.37
N THR A 153 -0.80 -30.41 3.46
CA THR A 153 -0.42 -29.02 3.15
C THR A 153 -1.58 -28.29 2.48
N ALA A 154 -2.17 -28.88 1.44
CA ALA A 154 -3.35 -28.33 0.78
C ALA A 154 -4.57 -28.34 1.72
N ALA A 155 -4.74 -29.38 2.54
CA ALA A 155 -5.81 -29.45 3.53
C ALA A 155 -5.73 -28.30 4.55
N LEU A 156 -4.55 -28.00 5.09
CA LEU A 156 -4.35 -26.90 6.04
C LEU A 156 -4.62 -25.54 5.39
N LYS A 157 -4.23 -25.33 4.12
CA LYS A 157 -4.56 -24.11 3.37
C LYS A 157 -6.07 -23.93 3.14
N ALA A 158 -6.78 -25.04 2.89
CA ALA A 158 -8.24 -25.00 2.82
C ALA A 158 -8.88 -24.68 4.18
N LEU A 159 -8.29 -25.16 5.30
CA LEU A 159 -8.72 -24.75 6.64
C LEU A 159 -8.44 -23.27 6.93
N ASP A 160 -7.33 -22.69 6.44
CA ASP A 160 -7.07 -21.25 6.56
C ASP A 160 -8.14 -20.43 5.83
N THR A 161 -8.58 -20.90 4.65
CA THR A 161 -9.68 -20.30 3.89
C THR A 161 -11.01 -20.39 4.65
N ALA A 162 -11.30 -21.54 5.27
CA ALA A 162 -12.49 -21.73 6.09
C ALA A 162 -12.47 -20.81 7.32
N GLU A 163 -11.35 -20.72 8.01
CA GLU A 163 -11.16 -19.87 9.20
C GLU A 163 -11.37 -18.39 8.87
N LEU A 164 -10.73 -17.90 7.80
CA LEU A 164 -10.91 -16.52 7.33
C LEU A 164 -12.37 -16.22 7.01
N THR A 165 -13.05 -17.14 6.33
CA THR A 165 -14.47 -16.99 5.95
C THR A 165 -15.38 -17.05 7.19
N CYS A 166 -15.08 -17.87 8.19
CA CYS A 166 -15.77 -17.88 9.47
C CYS A 166 -15.67 -16.52 10.17
N LYS A 167 -14.45 -15.97 10.32
CA LYS A 167 -14.23 -14.65 10.94
C LYS A 167 -14.99 -13.55 10.19
N ALA A 168 -15.00 -13.61 8.85
CA ALA A 168 -15.76 -12.71 8.00
C ALA A 168 -17.27 -12.76 8.28
N ALA A 169 -17.82 -13.98 8.32
CA ALA A 169 -19.24 -14.21 8.57
C ALA A 169 -19.65 -13.74 9.98
N GLU A 170 -18.82 -14.01 10.99
CA GLU A 170 -19.04 -13.55 12.37
C GLU A 170 -19.09 -12.03 12.44
N LEU A 171 -18.11 -11.35 11.84
CA LEU A 171 -18.06 -9.90 11.80
C LEU A 171 -19.27 -9.33 11.05
N LYS A 172 -19.56 -9.84 9.85
CA LYS A 172 -20.71 -9.41 9.05
C LYS A 172 -22.02 -9.55 9.82
N ARG A 173 -22.26 -10.71 10.44
CA ARG A 173 -23.44 -10.94 11.29
C ARG A 173 -23.52 -9.92 12.41
N SER A 174 -22.40 -9.66 13.09
CA SER A 174 -22.35 -8.73 14.23
C SER A 174 -22.57 -7.27 13.81
N VAL A 175 -22.06 -6.88 12.64
CA VAL A 175 -22.31 -5.56 12.02
C VAL A 175 -23.80 -5.40 11.69
N LYS A 176 -24.39 -6.37 10.99
CA LYS A 176 -25.80 -6.33 10.57
C LYS A 176 -26.76 -6.37 11.77
N ALA A 177 -26.38 -7.07 12.84
CA ALA A 177 -27.12 -7.11 14.10
C ALA A 177 -26.84 -5.91 15.03
N LYS A 178 -25.90 -5.02 14.69
CA LYS A 178 -25.44 -3.90 15.55
C LYS A 178 -25.04 -4.36 16.95
N ALA A 179 -24.37 -5.51 17.03
CA ALA A 179 -24.10 -6.22 18.28
C ALA A 179 -22.77 -5.86 18.95
N LEU A 180 -21.92 -5.07 18.30
CA LEU A 180 -20.58 -4.69 18.80
C LEU A 180 -20.55 -3.21 19.18
N SER A 181 -19.84 -2.88 20.25
CA SER A 181 -19.39 -1.51 20.50
C SER A 181 -18.35 -1.06 19.47
N ALA A 182 -18.06 0.25 19.38
CA ALA A 182 -17.02 0.78 18.49
C ALA A 182 -15.64 0.14 18.76
N ASP A 183 -15.26 -0.06 20.02
CA ASP A 183 -13.99 -0.70 20.38
C ASP A 183 -13.94 -2.18 19.98
N GLN A 184 -15.04 -2.91 20.19
CA GLN A 184 -15.15 -4.31 19.76
C GLN A 184 -15.08 -4.42 18.23
N MET A 185 -15.70 -3.47 17.52
CA MET A 185 -15.64 -3.39 16.06
C MET A 185 -14.21 -3.14 15.57
N LYS A 186 -13.49 -2.21 16.20
CA LYS A 186 -12.08 -1.91 15.88
C LYS A 186 -11.18 -3.14 16.10
N GLN A 187 -11.37 -3.84 17.22
CA GLN A 187 -10.62 -5.06 17.53
C GLN A 187 -10.90 -6.17 16.51
N ALA A 188 -12.17 -6.38 16.15
CA ALA A 188 -12.55 -7.39 15.16
C ALA A 188 -12.00 -7.08 13.77
N CYS A 189 -12.05 -5.83 13.31
CA CYS A 189 -11.47 -5.41 12.04
C CYS A 189 -9.94 -5.58 12.03
N THR A 190 -9.26 -5.22 13.14
CA THR A 190 -7.81 -5.39 13.28
C THR A 190 -7.41 -6.86 13.26
N ALA A 191 -8.14 -7.72 13.98
CA ALA A 191 -7.89 -9.16 14.01
C ALA A 191 -8.10 -9.80 12.62
N LEU A 192 -9.11 -9.34 11.87
CA LEU A 192 -9.33 -9.78 10.50
C LEU A 192 -8.16 -9.33 9.59
N MET A 193 -7.72 -8.08 9.71
CA MET A 193 -6.58 -7.55 8.94
C MET A 193 -5.25 -8.24 9.23
N ALA A 194 -5.09 -8.86 10.41
CA ALA A 194 -3.92 -9.66 10.77
C ALA A 194 -3.93 -11.08 10.16
N THR A 195 -5.05 -11.50 9.58
CA THR A 195 -5.16 -12.81 8.88
C THR A 195 -4.80 -12.63 7.41
N GLU A 196 -4.05 -13.59 6.84
CA GLU A 196 -3.76 -13.59 5.39
C GLU A 196 -5.07 -13.51 4.58
N GLY A 197 -5.13 -12.63 3.58
CA GLY A 197 -6.35 -12.38 2.80
C GLY A 197 -7.42 -11.53 3.50
N GLY A 198 -7.20 -11.12 4.76
CA GLY A 198 -8.14 -10.32 5.56
C GLY A 198 -8.57 -9.00 4.92
N ALA A 199 -7.64 -8.30 4.26
CA ALA A 199 -7.93 -7.05 3.56
C ALA A 199 -9.04 -7.20 2.52
N GLY A 200 -8.93 -8.21 1.64
CA GLY A 200 -9.93 -8.41 0.57
C GLY A 200 -11.30 -8.82 1.10
N VAL A 201 -11.36 -9.48 2.25
CA VAL A 201 -12.62 -9.81 2.92
C VAL A 201 -13.23 -8.57 3.57
N LEU A 202 -12.42 -7.74 4.22
CA LEU A 202 -12.88 -6.48 4.82
C LEU A 202 -13.39 -5.51 3.73
N ASP A 203 -12.69 -5.42 2.60
CA ASP A 203 -13.11 -4.60 1.45
C ASP A 203 -14.49 -5.05 0.93
N LYS A 204 -14.72 -6.37 0.82
CA LYS A 204 -16.02 -6.94 0.42
C LYS A 204 -17.12 -6.66 1.45
N LEU A 205 -16.80 -6.74 2.75
CA LEU A 205 -17.75 -6.42 3.81
C LEU A 205 -18.21 -4.97 3.69
N VAL A 206 -17.28 -4.01 3.63
CA VAL A 206 -17.60 -2.57 3.50
C VAL A 206 -18.41 -2.33 2.23
N GLY A 207 -18.06 -2.96 1.11
CA GLY A 207 -18.82 -2.86 -0.14
C GLY A 207 -20.26 -3.41 -0.08
N SER A 208 -20.61 -4.19 0.95
CA SER A 208 -21.95 -4.75 1.16
C SER A 208 -22.80 -3.98 2.18
N LEU A 209 -22.26 -2.93 2.77
CA LEU A 209 -22.96 -2.11 3.76
C LEU A 209 -23.92 -1.13 3.08
N THR A 210 -24.98 -0.80 3.80
CA THR A 210 -26.13 0.01 3.39
C THR A 210 -26.45 1.03 4.48
N GLU A 211 -27.28 2.02 4.19
CA GLU A 211 -27.69 3.06 5.15
C GLU A 211 -28.34 2.51 6.44
N ALA A 212 -28.82 1.25 6.43
CA ALA A 212 -29.35 0.60 7.63
C ALA A 212 -28.27 0.13 8.63
N ASP A 213 -27.02 0.00 8.18
CA ASP A 213 -25.91 -0.57 8.95
C ASP A 213 -25.20 0.46 9.83
N SER A 214 -24.27 0.03 10.69
CA SER A 214 -23.56 0.92 11.61
C SER A 214 -22.40 1.66 10.93
N HIS A 215 -22.37 3.00 11.01
CA HIS A 215 -21.23 3.81 10.54
C HIS A 215 -19.92 3.41 11.21
N ASP A 216 -19.97 3.02 12.49
CA ASP A 216 -18.80 2.57 13.25
C ASP A 216 -18.12 1.37 12.58
N ALA A 217 -18.87 0.54 11.84
CA ALA A 217 -18.30 -0.57 11.08
C ALA A 217 -17.38 -0.08 9.97
N VAL A 218 -17.79 0.95 9.21
CA VAL A 218 -16.95 1.52 8.13
C VAL A 218 -15.77 2.27 8.71
N LEU A 219 -15.97 3.06 9.77
CA LEU A 219 -14.88 3.81 10.42
C LEU A 219 -13.83 2.86 11.02
N ALA A 220 -14.25 1.81 11.73
CA ALA A 220 -13.36 0.79 12.25
C ALA A 220 -12.64 0.02 11.13
N ALA A 221 -13.35 -0.33 10.06
CA ALA A 221 -12.76 -0.98 8.89
C ALA A 221 -11.72 -0.07 8.21
N MET A 222 -12.03 1.22 8.04
CA MET A 222 -11.14 2.22 7.45
C MET A 222 -9.87 2.35 8.28
N ALA A 223 -9.99 2.49 9.60
CA ALA A 223 -8.84 2.57 10.48
C ALA A 223 -7.95 1.33 10.39
N ALA A 224 -8.54 0.13 10.44
CA ALA A 224 -7.79 -1.12 10.35
C ALA A 224 -7.14 -1.34 8.97
N ARG A 225 -7.88 -1.07 7.87
CA ARG A 225 -7.44 -1.30 6.50
C ARG A 225 -6.26 -0.42 6.09
N PHE A 226 -6.26 0.83 6.57
CA PHE A 226 -5.32 1.88 6.16
C PHE A 226 -4.34 2.29 7.26
N GLY A 227 -4.25 1.52 8.36
CA GLY A 227 -3.27 1.75 9.43
C GLY A 227 -3.47 3.06 10.20
N LEU A 228 -4.70 3.57 10.28
CA LEU A 228 -4.98 4.88 10.89
C LEU A 228 -5.10 4.76 12.41
N GLU A 229 -4.62 5.78 13.13
CA GLU A 229 -4.87 5.97 14.56
C GLU A 229 -6.37 6.15 14.82
N ALA A 230 -7.03 6.91 13.94
CA ALA A 230 -8.47 7.18 13.98
C ALA A 230 -9.07 7.41 12.58
N ALA A 231 -10.29 6.94 12.39
CA ALA A 231 -11.18 7.36 11.32
C ALA A 231 -12.47 7.84 11.97
N VAL A 232 -12.90 9.07 11.67
CA VAL A 232 -14.04 9.71 12.33
C VAL A 232 -15.00 10.35 11.34
N SER A 233 -16.26 10.44 11.73
CA SER A 233 -17.26 11.28 11.07
C SER A 233 -17.69 12.37 12.03
N GLU A 234 -17.61 13.62 11.61
CA GLU A 234 -18.19 14.76 12.31
C GLU A 234 -19.66 14.95 11.96
N GLY A 235 -20.34 15.80 12.71
CA GLY A 235 -21.73 16.15 12.51
C GLY A 235 -22.72 15.23 13.22
N SER A 236 -23.98 15.67 13.27
CA SER A 236 -25.10 14.91 13.83
C SER A 236 -26.36 15.08 12.97
N GLY A 237 -27.27 14.11 13.06
CA GLY A 237 -28.50 14.12 12.25
C GLY A 237 -28.20 14.26 10.76
N ALA A 238 -28.83 15.22 10.09
CA ALA A 238 -28.66 15.48 8.65
C ALA A 238 -27.26 16.00 8.27
N SER A 239 -26.43 16.39 9.24
CA SER A 239 -25.04 16.81 9.01
C SER A 239 -24.01 15.70 9.25
N ALA A 240 -24.44 14.51 9.69
CA ALA A 240 -23.56 13.35 9.78
C ALA A 240 -23.28 12.81 8.37
N ALA A 241 -22.12 12.20 8.17
CA ALA A 241 -21.83 11.48 6.95
C ALA A 241 -22.83 10.32 6.77
N SER A 242 -23.31 10.14 5.55
CA SER A 242 -24.06 8.97 5.12
C SER A 242 -23.16 7.74 5.02
N MET A 243 -23.77 6.54 5.06
CA MET A 243 -23.03 5.30 4.85
C MET A 243 -22.35 5.29 3.49
N LYS A 244 -23.05 5.81 2.46
CA LYS A 244 -22.52 5.89 1.10
C LYS A 244 -21.26 6.74 0.99
N GLU A 245 -21.19 7.87 1.69
CA GLU A 245 -19.99 8.71 1.72
C GLU A 245 -18.80 8.01 2.38
N LEU A 246 -19.03 7.38 3.55
CA LEU A 246 -17.97 6.66 4.26
C LEU A 246 -17.47 5.46 3.46
N CYS A 247 -18.38 4.69 2.86
CA CYS A 247 -18.03 3.57 1.99
C CYS A 247 -17.28 4.04 0.74
N ARG A 248 -17.68 5.17 0.14
CA ARG A 248 -16.97 5.69 -1.04
C ARG A 248 -15.58 6.17 -0.68
N LEU A 249 -15.40 6.88 0.43
CA LEU A 249 -14.09 7.30 0.91
C LEU A 249 -13.17 6.09 1.09
N TYR A 250 -13.66 5.05 1.77
CA TYR A 250 -12.96 3.78 1.91
C TYR A 250 -12.55 3.20 0.55
N GLN A 251 -13.49 3.08 -0.40
CA GLN A 251 -13.25 2.53 -1.74
C GLN A 251 -12.26 3.33 -2.59
N VAL A 252 -12.19 4.65 -2.42
CA VAL A 252 -11.19 5.45 -3.14
C VAL A 252 -9.81 5.23 -2.53
N MET A 253 -9.70 5.12 -1.21
CA MET A 253 -8.46 4.81 -0.52
C MET A 253 -7.91 3.41 -0.87
N THR A 254 -8.75 2.42 -1.20
CA THR A 254 -8.26 1.09 -1.66
C THR A 254 -7.61 1.11 -3.04
N ARG A 255 -7.72 2.21 -3.80
CA ARG A 255 -7.11 2.34 -5.14
C ARG A 255 -5.61 2.58 -5.10
N VAL A 256 -5.04 2.83 -3.93
CA VAL A 256 -3.60 3.05 -3.75
C VAL A 256 -2.99 1.91 -2.93
N PRO A 257 -1.70 1.57 -3.16
CA PRO A 257 -1.03 0.53 -2.38
C PRO A 257 -0.94 0.87 -0.89
N ASP A 258 -0.75 -0.15 -0.04
CA ASP A 258 -0.57 0.01 1.41
C ASP A 258 0.59 0.96 1.75
N THR A 259 1.63 1.02 0.91
CA THR A 259 2.77 1.94 1.08
C THR A 259 2.41 3.43 1.00
N HIS A 260 1.20 3.75 0.49
CA HIS A 260 0.65 5.09 0.41
C HIS A 260 -0.28 5.44 1.57
N THR A 261 -0.76 4.42 2.30
CA THR A 261 -1.72 4.55 3.40
C THR A 261 -1.18 3.87 4.65
N LYS A 262 -1.43 2.56 4.83
CA LYS A 262 -1.05 1.77 6.00
C LYS A 262 0.42 1.90 6.41
N ASP A 263 1.35 1.89 5.45
CA ASP A 263 2.78 2.01 5.75
C ASP A 263 3.28 3.46 5.58
N ASN A 264 2.38 4.44 5.61
CA ASN A 264 2.69 5.87 5.55
C ASN A 264 2.59 6.51 6.94
N PRO A 265 3.70 6.80 7.63
CA PRO A 265 3.67 7.44 8.94
C PRO A 265 3.12 8.88 8.92
N SER A 266 3.06 9.50 7.73
CA SER A 266 2.46 10.82 7.52
C SER A 266 0.95 10.75 7.30
N LEU A 267 0.32 9.57 7.19
CA LEU A 267 -1.14 9.44 7.18
C LEU A 267 -1.61 8.73 8.45
N LYS A 268 -2.12 9.51 9.41
CA LYS A 268 -2.51 9.02 10.73
C LYS A 268 -4.02 9.01 10.94
N LYS A 269 -4.73 9.98 10.37
CA LYS A 269 -6.15 10.18 10.62
C LYS A 269 -6.93 10.52 9.36
N VAL A 270 -8.19 10.12 9.35
CA VAL A 270 -9.17 10.53 8.33
C VAL A 270 -10.45 11.00 9.02
N THR A 271 -10.88 12.21 8.69
CA THR A 271 -12.08 12.85 9.22
C THR A 271 -13.01 13.19 8.07
N ARG A 272 -14.22 12.63 8.09
CA ARG A 272 -15.31 13.05 7.20
C ARG A 272 -16.12 14.15 7.89
N LYS A 273 -16.23 15.33 7.29
CA LYS A 273 -17.00 16.47 7.82
C LYS A 273 -18.08 16.92 6.85
N ALA A 274 -19.19 17.48 7.34
CA ALA A 274 -20.26 17.98 6.47
C ALA A 274 -19.91 19.27 5.72
N THR A 275 -18.98 20.08 6.22
CA THR A 275 -18.65 21.37 5.58
C THR A 275 -17.81 21.15 4.33
N PRO A 276 -18.10 21.86 3.21
CA PRO A 276 -17.33 21.74 1.99
C PRO A 276 -15.84 22.04 2.16
N GLY A 277 -15.04 21.46 1.27
CA GLY A 277 -13.60 21.67 1.22
C GLY A 277 -12.82 20.57 1.95
N SER A 278 -11.86 19.99 1.24
CA SER A 278 -10.93 19.02 1.78
C SER A 278 -9.60 19.68 2.11
N ALA A 279 -8.87 19.07 3.04
CA ALA A 279 -7.52 19.48 3.38
C ALA A 279 -6.74 18.31 3.98
N TYR A 280 -5.43 18.40 3.88
CA TYR A 280 -4.49 17.60 4.64
C TYR A 280 -3.62 18.50 5.51
N GLY A 281 -3.38 18.08 6.75
CA GLY A 281 -2.47 18.77 7.65
C GLY A 281 -2.18 17.95 8.91
N SER A 282 -0.94 18.02 9.41
CA SER A 282 -0.51 17.32 10.63
C SER A 282 -0.81 15.82 10.65
N GLY A 283 -0.77 15.18 9.48
CA GLY A 283 -1.06 13.76 9.28
C GLY A 283 -2.55 13.39 9.27
N GLU A 284 -3.44 14.36 9.15
CA GLU A 284 -4.88 14.16 9.05
C GLU A 284 -5.41 14.59 7.69
N ILE A 285 -6.20 13.72 7.06
CA ILE A 285 -7.06 14.07 5.94
C ILE A 285 -8.43 14.47 6.48
N THR A 286 -8.86 15.68 6.17
CA THR A 286 -10.22 16.16 6.45
C THR A 286 -10.99 16.24 5.15
N MET A 287 -11.88 15.28 4.89
CA MET A 287 -12.70 15.22 3.68
C MET A 287 -14.04 15.94 3.89
N GLY A 288 -14.18 17.09 3.25
CA GLY A 288 -15.41 17.89 3.23
C GLY A 288 -16.20 17.80 1.92
N GLU A 289 -15.69 17.11 0.91
CA GLU A 289 -16.34 17.04 -0.41
C GLU A 289 -17.76 16.45 -0.32
N GLY A 290 -18.69 16.99 -1.12
CA GLY A 290 -20.11 16.64 -1.03
C GLY A 290 -20.42 15.17 -1.34
N HIS A 291 -21.70 14.79 -1.21
CA HIS A 291 -22.14 13.41 -1.44
C HIS A 291 -21.67 12.87 -2.81
N PRO A 292 -21.15 11.62 -2.91
CA PRO A 292 -20.52 11.11 -4.13
C PRO A 292 -21.45 11.09 -5.36
N ASP A 293 -22.77 10.93 -5.17
CA ASP A 293 -23.75 11.02 -6.28
C ASP A 293 -24.00 12.45 -6.78
N ALA A 294 -23.76 13.44 -5.91
CA ALA A 294 -23.92 14.85 -6.23
C ALA A 294 -22.58 15.52 -6.56
N SER A 295 -21.48 14.78 -6.47
CA SER A 295 -20.14 15.30 -6.71
C SER A 295 -19.98 15.66 -8.18
N ALA A 296 -19.69 16.93 -8.45
CA ALA A 296 -19.49 17.42 -9.79
C ALA A 296 -18.27 16.75 -10.46
N SER A 297 -18.23 16.81 -11.79
CA SER A 297 -17.04 16.46 -12.54
C SER A 297 -15.89 17.42 -12.21
N TYR A 298 -14.75 16.85 -11.85
CA TYR A 298 -13.51 17.58 -11.66
C TYR A 298 -12.88 17.88 -13.02
N ARG A 299 -12.63 19.16 -13.31
CA ARG A 299 -12.16 19.64 -14.62
C ARG A 299 -10.64 19.54 -14.72
N VAL A 300 -10.18 18.53 -15.45
CA VAL A 300 -8.75 18.35 -15.77
C VAL A 300 -8.48 18.94 -17.17
N GLY A 301 -7.41 19.73 -17.31
CA GLY A 301 -7.04 20.35 -18.59
C GLY A 301 -7.96 21.49 -19.04
N ALA A 302 -8.58 22.21 -18.11
CA ALA A 302 -9.45 23.34 -18.44
C ALA A 302 -8.67 24.47 -19.12
N THR A 303 -9.03 24.81 -20.36
CA THR A 303 -8.31 25.81 -21.18
C THR A 303 -8.38 27.24 -20.60
N THR A 304 -9.38 27.54 -19.77
CA THR A 304 -9.46 28.82 -19.04
C THR A 304 -8.37 28.95 -17.99
N GLU A 305 -7.98 27.84 -17.37
CA GLU A 305 -6.94 27.80 -16.34
C GLU A 305 -5.56 27.52 -16.94
N LEU A 306 -5.52 26.75 -18.01
CA LEU A 306 -4.32 26.31 -18.70
C LEU A 306 -4.48 26.48 -20.22
N PRO A 307 -4.36 27.71 -20.75
CA PRO A 307 -4.67 28.00 -22.16
C PRO A 307 -3.61 27.51 -23.16
N ALA A 308 -2.42 27.15 -22.70
CA ALA A 308 -1.29 26.74 -23.55
C ALA A 308 -0.53 25.56 -22.91
N VAL A 309 -1.15 24.38 -22.93
CA VAL A 309 -0.56 23.12 -22.42
C VAL A 309 0.06 22.34 -23.57
N ASP A 310 1.23 21.75 -23.34
CA ASP A 310 1.90 20.91 -24.31
C ASP A 310 1.02 19.68 -24.65
N PRO A 311 1.02 19.20 -25.90
CA PRO A 311 0.21 18.04 -26.29
C PRO A 311 0.42 16.80 -25.41
N ASP A 312 1.65 16.55 -24.95
CA ASP A 312 1.99 15.43 -24.05
C ASP A 312 1.44 15.61 -22.62
N CYS A 313 1.12 16.85 -22.25
CA CYS A 313 0.61 17.22 -20.93
C CYS A 313 -0.92 17.33 -20.89
N GLN A 314 -1.60 17.16 -22.03
CA GLN A 314 -3.06 17.09 -22.05
C GLN A 314 -3.56 15.80 -21.38
N PRO A 315 -4.77 15.81 -20.80
CA PRO A 315 -5.34 14.62 -20.18
C PRO A 315 -5.42 13.44 -21.16
N LYS A 316 -5.17 12.23 -20.66
CA LYS A 316 -5.31 10.99 -21.43
C LYS A 316 -6.76 10.83 -21.91
N ALA A 317 -6.91 10.67 -23.23
CA ALA A 317 -8.22 10.47 -23.87
C ALA A 317 -8.85 9.14 -23.45
N GLY A 318 -10.19 9.09 -23.40
CA GLY A 318 -10.95 7.88 -23.08
C GLY A 318 -11.02 7.51 -21.59
N SER A 319 -10.21 8.13 -20.72
CA SER A 319 -10.31 7.90 -19.27
C SER A 319 -11.55 8.62 -18.69
N PRO A 320 -12.40 7.96 -17.88
CA PRO A 320 -13.63 8.56 -17.30
C PRO A 320 -13.34 9.83 -16.50
N THR A 321 -14.09 10.91 -16.72
CA THR A 321 -13.90 12.18 -15.99
C THR A 321 -13.99 11.94 -14.48
N PRO A 322 -12.99 12.40 -13.69
CA PRO A 322 -13.00 12.20 -12.25
C PRO A 322 -14.09 13.04 -11.60
N THR A 323 -14.61 12.61 -10.45
CA THR A 323 -15.46 13.44 -9.59
C THR A 323 -14.57 14.22 -8.62
N TYR A 324 -15.06 15.35 -8.09
CA TYR A 324 -14.36 16.06 -7.02
C TYR A 324 -14.12 15.15 -5.81
N PHE A 325 -15.07 14.27 -5.48
CA PHE A 325 -14.93 13.35 -4.34
C PHE A 325 -13.69 12.46 -4.50
N ASP A 326 -13.60 11.75 -5.62
CA ASP A 326 -12.49 10.84 -5.88
C ASP A 326 -11.15 11.60 -6.04
N TRP A 327 -11.18 12.72 -6.77
CA TRP A 327 -9.99 13.53 -7.02
C TRP A 327 -9.43 14.08 -5.71
N ASN A 328 -10.27 14.72 -4.89
CA ASN A 328 -9.85 15.32 -3.63
C ASN A 328 -9.35 14.25 -2.66
N THR A 329 -9.99 13.09 -2.54
CA THR A 329 -9.45 12.00 -1.70
C THR A 329 -8.04 11.59 -2.12
N LEU A 330 -7.78 11.41 -3.42
CA LEU A 330 -6.45 11.04 -3.91
C LEU A 330 -5.46 12.20 -3.79
N HIS A 331 -5.91 13.43 -3.96
CA HIS A 331 -5.14 14.64 -3.76
C HIS A 331 -4.66 14.76 -2.31
N GLU A 332 -5.55 14.54 -1.32
CA GLU A 332 -5.15 14.60 0.10
C GLU A 332 -4.18 13.47 0.47
N ILE A 333 -4.32 12.28 -0.12
CA ILE A 333 -3.29 11.22 0.00
C ILE A 333 -1.98 11.67 -0.66
N GLY A 334 -2.06 12.43 -1.75
CA GLY A 334 -0.92 13.07 -2.41
C GLY A 334 -0.11 13.94 -1.46
N HIS A 335 -0.78 14.78 -0.66
CA HIS A 335 -0.11 15.60 0.36
C HIS A 335 0.56 14.74 1.42
N ALA A 336 -0.12 13.69 1.92
CA ALA A 336 0.50 12.75 2.86
C ALA A 336 1.72 12.03 2.28
N MET A 337 1.76 11.80 0.96
CA MET A 337 2.90 11.21 0.27
C MET A 337 4.03 12.21 0.03
N ASP A 338 3.71 13.48 -0.26
CA ASP A 338 4.71 14.54 -0.32
C ASP A 338 5.38 14.71 1.04
N ASP A 339 4.60 14.72 2.13
CA ASP A 339 5.13 14.74 3.49
C ASP A 339 6.01 13.51 3.81
N LYS A 340 5.58 12.31 3.42
CA LYS A 340 6.38 11.09 3.62
C LYS A 340 7.73 11.14 2.89
N LYS A 341 7.73 11.69 1.68
CA LYS A 341 8.88 11.67 0.77
C LYS A 341 9.71 12.95 0.79
N GLN A 342 9.18 14.01 1.41
CA GLN A 342 9.70 15.37 1.34
C GLN A 342 9.98 15.79 -0.11
N PHE A 343 9.11 15.42 -1.04
CA PHE A 343 9.41 15.49 -2.47
C PHE A 343 9.54 16.94 -2.93
N MET A 344 8.53 17.77 -2.67
CA MET A 344 8.56 19.18 -3.08
C MET A 344 9.54 20.01 -2.25
N ALA A 345 9.78 19.64 -0.99
CA ALA A 345 10.84 20.23 -0.18
C ALA A 345 12.24 19.98 -0.79
N THR A 346 12.46 18.79 -1.36
CA THR A 346 13.76 18.39 -1.94
C THR A 346 13.92 18.83 -3.40
N HIS A 347 12.85 18.78 -4.18
CA HIS A 347 12.91 18.91 -5.64
C HIS A 347 12.20 20.13 -6.19
N GLY A 348 11.32 20.78 -5.42
CA GLY A 348 10.41 21.81 -5.93
C GLY A 348 11.10 23.00 -6.61
N SER A 349 12.33 23.35 -6.20
CA SER A 349 13.12 24.42 -6.81
C SER A 349 13.70 24.07 -8.18
N GLY A 350 13.68 22.79 -8.59
CA GLY A 350 14.14 22.34 -9.89
C GLY A 350 13.13 22.65 -10.99
N ALA A 351 13.61 23.03 -12.18
CA ALA A 351 12.75 23.43 -13.30
C ALA A 351 11.77 22.33 -13.75
N ALA A 352 12.17 21.05 -13.63
CA ALA A 352 11.31 19.89 -13.93
C ALA A 352 10.12 19.73 -12.97
N TYR A 353 10.11 20.47 -11.86
CA TYR A 353 9.12 20.37 -10.78
C TYR A 353 8.45 21.71 -10.48
N GLY A 354 8.46 22.62 -11.46
CA GLY A 354 7.85 23.96 -11.37
C GLY A 354 8.85 25.07 -11.00
N GLY A 355 10.03 24.73 -10.52
CA GLY A 355 11.06 25.70 -10.16
C GLY A 355 10.61 26.67 -9.07
N TRP A 356 9.89 26.17 -8.08
CA TRP A 356 9.25 26.93 -7.01
C TRP A 356 10.22 27.67 -6.11
N ILE A 357 9.82 28.88 -5.70
CA ILE A 357 10.46 29.66 -4.64
C ILE A 357 9.36 30.13 -3.69
N THR A 358 9.52 29.80 -2.41
CA THR A 358 8.68 30.33 -1.33
C THR A 358 9.33 31.59 -0.78
N HIS A 359 8.66 32.72 -0.95
CA HIS A 359 9.07 34.01 -0.37
C HIS A 359 8.53 34.16 1.06
N GLY A 360 7.45 33.43 1.39
CA GLY A 360 6.81 33.53 2.70
C GLY A 360 6.36 34.96 2.96
N GLY A 361 6.82 35.54 4.08
CA GLY A 361 6.60 36.95 4.43
C GLY A 361 7.69 37.91 3.91
N ASP A 362 8.68 37.46 3.15
CA ASP A 362 9.65 38.37 2.50
C ASP A 362 9.03 39.05 1.28
N LEU A 363 8.23 40.06 1.56
CA LEU A 363 7.56 40.87 0.55
C LEU A 363 8.51 41.85 -0.14
N LEU A 364 9.71 42.07 0.40
CA LEU A 364 10.68 42.97 -0.21
C LEU A 364 11.28 42.33 -1.47
N ALA A 365 11.56 41.03 -1.46
CA ALA A 365 11.98 40.30 -2.65
C ALA A 365 10.91 40.35 -3.76
N VAL A 366 9.64 40.13 -3.40
CA VAL A 366 8.50 40.22 -4.33
C VAL A 366 8.35 41.64 -4.87
N GLY A 367 8.39 42.64 -3.98
CA GLY A 367 8.33 44.05 -4.33
C GLY A 367 9.48 44.50 -5.23
N ALA A 368 10.69 43.98 -5.01
CA ALA A 368 11.86 44.27 -5.84
C ALA A 368 11.69 43.72 -7.26
N ALA A 369 11.24 42.47 -7.39
CA ALA A 369 10.96 41.87 -8.69
C ALA A 369 9.87 42.66 -9.45
N ALA A 370 8.78 43.03 -8.77
CA ALA A 370 7.69 43.81 -9.37
C ALA A 370 8.15 45.22 -9.78
N ALA A 371 8.85 45.95 -8.90
CA ALA A 371 9.34 47.29 -9.19
C ALA A 371 10.28 47.30 -10.41
N ALA A 372 11.21 46.34 -10.49
CA ALA A 372 12.09 46.18 -11.63
C ALA A 372 11.33 45.88 -12.93
N ALA A 373 10.29 45.05 -12.86
CA ALA A 373 9.48 44.67 -14.03
C ALA A 373 8.58 45.80 -14.54
N PHE A 374 8.03 46.60 -13.64
CA PHE A 374 7.27 47.79 -14.01
C PHE A 374 8.17 48.92 -14.53
N GLY A 375 9.38 49.06 -13.97
CA GLY A 375 10.39 50.03 -14.44
C GLY A 375 10.05 51.49 -14.13
N PHE A 376 9.07 51.74 -13.26
CA PHE A 376 8.68 53.09 -12.86
C PHE A 376 9.64 53.64 -11.80
N ALA A 377 10.32 54.75 -12.10
CA ALA A 377 11.34 55.33 -11.22
C ALA A 377 10.79 55.78 -9.86
N ASP A 378 9.50 56.13 -9.79
CA ASP A 378 8.78 56.59 -8.61
C ASP A 378 8.08 55.47 -7.82
N VAL A 379 8.16 54.21 -8.29
CA VAL A 379 7.63 53.04 -7.59
C VAL A 379 8.78 52.19 -7.07
N THR A 380 9.00 52.25 -5.75
CA THR A 380 10.10 51.52 -5.10
C THR A 380 9.68 50.12 -4.62
N PRO A 381 10.63 49.18 -4.44
CA PRO A 381 10.35 47.86 -3.86
C PRO A 381 9.61 47.92 -2.52
N LYS A 382 10.00 48.88 -1.66
CA LYS A 382 9.42 49.05 -0.32
C LYS A 382 7.94 49.44 -0.37
N ILE A 383 7.56 50.33 -1.30
CA ILE A 383 6.17 50.76 -1.44
C ILE A 383 5.29 49.57 -1.89
N ILE A 384 5.76 48.78 -2.85
CA ILE A 384 5.04 47.57 -3.27
C ILE A 384 4.94 46.58 -2.11
N ALA A 385 6.04 46.30 -1.40
CA ALA A 385 6.07 45.36 -0.28
C ALA A 385 5.08 45.75 0.84
N VAL A 386 5.01 47.03 1.22
CA VAL A 386 4.04 47.51 2.22
C VAL A 386 2.60 47.32 1.75
N TYR A 387 2.31 47.65 0.49
CA TYR A 387 0.99 47.44 -0.08
C TYR A 387 0.62 45.95 -0.18
N LEU A 388 1.61 45.09 -0.45
CA LEU A 388 1.46 43.63 -0.40
C LEU A 388 1.21 43.13 1.03
N ASP A 389 1.75 43.76 2.06
CA ASP A 389 1.57 43.30 3.45
C ASP A 389 0.17 43.63 4.00
N ASN A 390 -0.23 44.90 3.86
CA ASN A 390 -1.36 45.43 4.62
C ASN A 390 -2.27 46.35 3.80
N GLY A 391 -2.05 46.47 2.48
CA GLY A 391 -2.89 47.28 1.60
C GLY A 391 -2.75 48.79 1.80
N THR A 392 -1.75 49.25 2.58
CA THR A 392 -1.52 50.70 2.78
C THR A 392 -0.99 51.32 1.50
N GLU A 393 -1.74 52.27 0.93
CA GLU A 393 -1.29 53.05 -0.21
C GLU A 393 -0.09 53.94 0.19
N PRO A 394 0.88 54.15 -0.72
CA PRO A 394 1.96 55.09 -0.46
C PRO A 394 1.40 56.50 -0.23
N ALA A 395 1.97 57.23 0.75
CA ALA A 395 1.87 58.69 0.76
C ALA A 395 2.39 59.25 -0.59
N ALA A 396 2.10 60.52 -0.94
CA ALA A 396 2.37 61.18 -2.23
C ALA A 396 3.83 61.12 -2.76
N THR A 397 4.32 59.91 -2.99
CA THR A 397 5.70 59.52 -3.35
C THR A 397 5.74 58.92 -4.73
N VAL A 398 4.61 58.35 -5.21
CA VAL A 398 4.41 58.03 -6.62
C VAL A 398 3.91 59.29 -7.31
N THR A 399 4.67 59.78 -8.28
CA THR A 399 4.45 61.04 -8.97
C THR A 399 3.49 60.92 -10.15
N ASP A 400 3.43 59.75 -10.81
CA ASP A 400 2.45 59.46 -11.84
C ASP A 400 1.34 58.52 -11.32
N PRO A 401 0.08 58.99 -11.22
CA PRO A 401 -1.05 58.17 -10.81
C PRO A 401 -1.26 56.90 -11.65
N ALA A 402 -0.88 56.91 -12.94
CA ALA A 402 -1.01 55.76 -13.83
C ALA A 402 -0.05 54.62 -13.45
N HIS A 403 1.16 54.95 -12.96
CA HIS A 403 2.13 53.98 -12.46
C HIS A 403 1.54 53.22 -11.27
N TRP A 404 1.02 53.95 -10.27
CA TRP A 404 0.41 53.32 -9.11
C TRP A 404 -0.84 52.52 -9.48
N ALA A 405 -1.67 53.03 -10.39
CA ALA A 405 -2.84 52.30 -10.87
C ALA A 405 -2.48 50.96 -11.53
N ALA A 406 -1.36 50.86 -12.24
CA ALA A 406 -0.87 49.60 -12.81
C ALA A 406 -0.48 48.58 -11.73
N VAL A 407 0.26 49.02 -10.70
CA VAL A 407 0.62 48.18 -9.54
C VAL A 407 -0.63 47.70 -8.81
N LYS A 408 -1.59 48.59 -8.52
CA LYS A 408 -2.84 48.22 -7.84
C LYS A 408 -3.63 47.17 -8.60
N ARG A 409 -3.74 47.30 -9.93
CA ARG A 409 -4.42 46.29 -10.76
C ARG A 409 -3.76 44.92 -10.70
N TRP A 410 -2.42 44.88 -10.70
CA TRP A 410 -1.69 43.62 -10.56
C TRP A 410 -1.90 43.02 -9.18
N VAL A 411 -1.64 43.78 -8.10
CA VAL A 411 -1.80 43.32 -6.72
C VAL A 411 -3.21 42.83 -6.46
N ALA A 412 -4.23 43.54 -6.93
CA ALA A 412 -5.63 43.16 -6.74
C ALA A 412 -5.93 41.75 -7.26
N LYS A 413 -5.22 41.24 -8.27
CA LYS A 413 -5.46 39.94 -8.90
C LYS A 413 -4.55 38.81 -8.41
N VAL A 414 -3.35 39.11 -7.91
CA VAL A 414 -2.39 38.07 -7.48
C VAL A 414 -2.57 37.61 -6.03
N ARG A 415 -3.59 38.12 -5.34
CA ARG A 415 -3.96 37.71 -3.98
C ARG A 415 -4.64 36.36 -3.95
N HIS A 416 -4.42 35.58 -2.90
CA HIS A 416 -5.00 34.24 -2.77
C HIS A 416 -6.54 34.27 -2.86
N SER A 417 -7.18 35.34 -2.36
CA SER A 417 -8.63 35.53 -2.40
C SER A 417 -9.22 35.65 -3.81
N GLN A 418 -8.38 35.89 -4.83
CA GLN A 418 -8.78 35.95 -6.23
C GLN A 418 -8.50 34.67 -7.02
N ASN A 419 -7.99 33.61 -6.38
CA ASN A 419 -7.63 32.34 -7.04
C ASN A 419 -6.71 32.54 -8.28
N PRO A 420 -5.56 33.22 -8.15
CA PRO A 420 -4.71 33.61 -9.28
C PRO A 420 -4.25 32.42 -10.14
N TRP A 421 -4.16 31.23 -9.55
CA TRP A 421 -3.79 30.00 -10.24
C TRP A 421 -4.81 29.54 -11.30
N SER A 422 -6.07 29.96 -11.22
CA SER A 422 -7.12 29.69 -12.21
C SER A 422 -7.18 30.73 -13.33
N LEU A 423 -6.42 31.84 -13.23
CA LEU A 423 -6.38 32.92 -14.22
C LEU A 423 -5.29 32.66 -15.27
N GLY A 424 -5.47 31.61 -16.07
CA GLY A 424 -4.45 31.11 -16.99
C GLY A 424 -3.98 32.11 -18.04
N ALA A 425 -4.88 32.96 -18.53
CA ALA A 425 -4.55 33.99 -19.51
C ALA A 425 -3.62 35.08 -18.91
N GLU A 426 -3.86 35.50 -17.68
CA GLU A 426 -3.03 36.44 -16.94
C GLU A 426 -1.67 35.85 -16.58
N CYS A 427 -1.62 34.57 -16.18
CA CYS A 427 -0.36 33.87 -15.90
C CYS A 427 0.60 33.85 -17.09
N ASN A 428 0.10 33.89 -18.33
CA ASN A 428 0.92 33.86 -19.54
C ASN A 428 1.40 35.25 -20.01
N LYS A 429 0.85 36.34 -19.46
CA LYS A 429 1.16 37.73 -19.83
C LYS A 429 2.13 38.37 -18.86
N SER A 430 2.97 39.28 -19.34
CA SER A 430 3.83 40.10 -18.47
C SER A 430 3.00 41.06 -17.62
N VAL A 431 3.53 41.48 -16.47
CA VAL A 431 2.89 42.50 -15.61
C VAL A 431 2.62 43.81 -16.36
N THR A 432 3.50 44.22 -17.28
CA THR A 432 3.33 45.39 -18.14
C THR A 432 2.19 45.24 -19.16
N ALA A 433 1.84 44.01 -19.52
CA ALA A 433 0.69 43.67 -20.37
C ALA A 433 -0.56 43.29 -19.55
N GLY A 434 -0.57 43.58 -18.24
CA GLY A 434 -1.68 43.29 -17.33
C GLY A 434 -1.79 41.82 -16.87
N GLY A 435 -0.72 41.04 -16.98
CA GLY A 435 -0.61 39.67 -16.47
C GLY A 435 0.18 39.54 -15.18
N PHE A 436 0.63 38.32 -14.87
CA PHE A 436 1.33 37.99 -13.61
C PHE A 436 2.81 37.66 -13.79
N LYS A 437 3.28 37.56 -15.04
CA LYS A 437 4.65 37.16 -15.34
C LYS A 437 5.64 38.31 -15.11
N ILE A 438 6.63 38.08 -14.26
CA ILE A 438 7.79 38.94 -14.03
C ILE A 438 9.03 38.15 -14.46
N GLY A 439 9.70 38.61 -15.52
CA GLY A 439 10.76 37.84 -16.17
C GLY A 439 10.23 36.49 -16.69
N ASP A 440 10.83 35.40 -16.22
CA ASP A 440 10.44 34.02 -16.53
C ASP A 440 9.55 33.38 -15.44
N ARG A 441 9.10 34.14 -14.44
CA ARG A 441 8.35 33.62 -13.29
C ARG A 441 6.96 34.23 -13.16
N VAL A 442 6.04 33.47 -12.57
CA VAL A 442 4.74 33.97 -12.10
C VAL A 442 4.82 34.16 -10.60
N PHE A 443 4.33 35.31 -10.10
CA PHE A 443 4.29 35.63 -8.67
C PHE A 443 2.85 35.74 -8.20
N HIS A 444 2.53 35.11 -7.08
CA HIS A 444 1.23 35.22 -6.44
C HIS A 444 1.27 34.81 -4.96
N GLU A 445 0.17 35.08 -4.27
CA GLU A 445 -0.08 34.67 -2.90
C GLU A 445 -0.83 33.33 -2.88
N ALA A 446 -0.18 32.28 -2.39
CA ALA A 446 -0.70 30.90 -2.39
C ALA A 446 -1.77 30.66 -1.31
N TYR A 447 -1.50 31.21 -0.13
CA TYR A 447 -2.36 31.28 1.06
C TYR A 447 -2.20 32.68 1.65
N ASP A 448 -3.09 33.08 2.55
CA ASP A 448 -2.99 34.39 3.21
C ASP A 448 -1.56 34.66 3.71
N LYS A 449 -0.93 35.72 3.20
CA LYS A 449 0.45 36.14 3.50
C LYS A 449 1.57 35.15 3.15
N VAL A 450 1.27 34.12 2.37
CA VAL A 450 2.28 33.16 1.88
C VAL A 450 2.53 33.41 0.41
N TRP A 451 3.62 34.11 0.11
CA TRP A 451 3.99 34.45 -1.26
C TRP A 451 4.90 33.41 -1.87
N VAL A 452 4.62 33.09 -3.14
CA VAL A 452 5.38 32.11 -3.91
C VAL A 452 5.65 32.64 -5.32
N SER A 453 6.60 31.99 -5.98
CA SER A 453 6.74 32.11 -7.42
C SER A 453 7.16 30.78 -8.02
N TYR A 454 6.89 30.59 -9.31
CA TYR A 454 7.28 29.42 -10.08
C TYR A 454 7.65 29.82 -11.51
N LEU A 455 8.33 28.95 -12.24
CA LEU A 455 8.68 29.20 -13.64
C LEU A 455 7.42 29.25 -14.50
N ALA A 456 7.23 30.33 -15.26
CA ALA A 456 6.08 30.50 -16.14
C ALA A 456 5.96 29.36 -17.18
N SER A 457 7.09 28.83 -17.65
CA SER A 457 7.14 27.69 -18.56
C SER A 457 6.54 26.41 -17.97
N ALA A 458 6.49 26.26 -16.64
CA ALA A 458 5.91 25.09 -15.99
C ALA A 458 4.41 24.95 -16.26
N ARG A 459 3.69 26.04 -16.60
CA ARG A 459 2.26 25.97 -16.94
C ARG A 459 1.95 25.13 -18.17
N ALA A 460 2.91 24.99 -19.09
CA ALA A 460 2.77 24.11 -20.25
C ALA A 460 2.70 22.63 -19.86
N GLN A 461 3.11 22.28 -18.63
CA GLN A 461 3.13 20.92 -18.08
C GLN A 461 2.05 20.68 -17.01
N GLY A 462 1.07 21.58 -16.91
CA GLY A 462 0.00 21.51 -15.92
C GLY A 462 -1.13 20.56 -16.31
N MET A 463 -1.71 19.91 -15.31
CA MET A 463 -2.97 19.16 -15.44
C MET A 463 -4.18 19.96 -14.99
N THR A 464 -4.01 20.87 -14.03
CA THR A 464 -5.07 21.74 -13.48
C THR A 464 -4.52 23.13 -13.16
N GLY A 465 -5.37 24.15 -13.07
CA GLY A 465 -4.94 25.45 -12.57
C GLY A 465 -4.49 25.37 -11.11
N TYR A 466 -5.23 24.62 -10.30
CA TYR A 466 -4.99 24.46 -8.87
C TYR A 466 -3.60 23.89 -8.53
N GLN A 467 -3.01 23.08 -9.42
CA GLN A 467 -1.61 22.62 -9.35
C GLN A 467 -0.61 23.76 -9.12
N PHE A 468 -0.94 24.98 -9.55
CA PHE A 468 -0.08 26.16 -9.47
C PHE A 468 -0.40 27.06 -8.27
N ARG A 469 -1.22 26.59 -7.33
CA ARG A 469 -1.49 27.34 -6.09
C ARG A 469 -0.25 27.37 -5.20
N ALA A 470 0.36 26.21 -4.92
CA ALA A 470 1.52 26.07 -4.04
C ALA A 470 2.36 24.83 -4.39
N PRO A 471 3.59 24.69 -3.86
CA PRO A 471 4.44 23.52 -4.13
C PRO A 471 3.77 22.18 -3.77
N GLY A 472 3.14 22.05 -2.60
CA GLY A 472 2.45 20.80 -2.23
C GLY A 472 1.29 20.47 -3.17
N GLU A 473 0.54 21.49 -3.60
CA GLU A 473 -0.57 21.35 -4.56
C GLU A 473 -0.07 20.85 -5.92
N TRP A 474 1.14 21.26 -6.31
CA TRP A 474 1.78 20.77 -7.54
C TRP A 474 1.93 19.25 -7.53
N PHE A 475 2.49 18.71 -6.45
CA PHE A 475 2.68 17.27 -6.32
C PHE A 475 1.34 16.54 -6.19
N SER A 476 0.44 17.02 -5.34
CA SER A 476 -0.83 16.36 -5.04
C SER A 476 -1.77 16.27 -6.24
N GLU A 477 -1.82 17.29 -7.09
CA GLU A 477 -2.60 17.29 -8.34
C GLU A 477 -2.02 16.31 -9.37
N LEU A 478 -0.70 16.27 -9.53
CA LEU A 478 -0.04 15.31 -10.42
C LEU A 478 -0.17 13.87 -9.89
N TYR A 479 -0.11 13.69 -8.58
CA TYR A 479 -0.33 12.41 -7.91
C TYR A 479 -1.76 11.90 -8.11
N ALA A 480 -2.78 12.74 -7.91
CA ALA A 480 -4.17 12.39 -8.18
C ALA A 480 -4.37 12.04 -9.66
N GLY A 481 -3.83 12.86 -10.56
CA GLY A 481 -3.83 12.59 -11.99
C GLY A 481 -3.16 11.25 -12.35
N TYR A 482 -2.06 10.90 -11.69
CA TYR A 482 -1.37 9.63 -11.89
C TYR A 482 -2.19 8.43 -11.41
N LYS A 483 -2.71 8.48 -10.18
CA LYS A 483 -3.54 7.39 -9.61
C LYS A 483 -4.88 7.23 -10.31
N MET A 484 -5.41 8.29 -10.91
CA MET A 484 -6.62 8.25 -11.76
C MET A 484 -6.33 7.99 -13.25
N GLN A 485 -5.08 7.68 -13.62
CA GLN A 485 -4.67 7.39 -15.00
C GLN A 485 -5.04 8.50 -16.00
N LYS A 486 -4.85 9.75 -15.58
CA LYS A 486 -5.08 10.97 -16.37
C LYS A 486 -3.84 11.50 -17.05
N LEU A 487 -2.66 11.20 -16.52
CA LEU A 487 -1.41 11.49 -17.21
C LEU A 487 -1.27 10.60 -18.44
N LYS A 488 -0.86 11.17 -19.56
CA LYS A 488 -0.36 10.39 -20.70
C LYS A 488 0.95 9.73 -20.34
N ASP A 489 1.30 8.67 -21.06
CA ASP A 489 2.59 7.99 -20.86
C ASP A 489 3.77 8.89 -21.24
N SER A 490 3.56 9.85 -22.15
CA SER A 490 4.53 10.89 -22.54
C SER A 490 4.57 12.10 -21.60
N HIS A 491 3.68 12.19 -20.60
CA HIS A 491 3.68 13.33 -19.69
C HIS A 491 5.01 13.39 -18.90
N PRO A 492 5.70 14.54 -18.80
CA PRO A 492 7.02 14.63 -18.15
C PRO A 492 6.99 14.15 -16.69
N ALA A 493 5.89 14.41 -15.98
CA ALA A 493 5.69 13.90 -14.63
C ALA A 493 5.59 12.38 -14.50
N LYS A 494 5.14 11.67 -15.54
CA LYS A 494 4.93 10.23 -15.51
C LYS A 494 6.21 9.48 -15.16
N ALA A 495 7.32 9.84 -15.78
CA ALA A 495 8.60 9.16 -15.60
C ALA A 495 9.12 9.22 -14.16
N TRP A 496 9.08 10.39 -13.52
CA TRP A 496 9.55 10.50 -12.14
C TRP A 496 8.54 9.97 -11.13
N LEU A 497 7.23 10.01 -11.41
CA LEU A 497 6.20 9.37 -10.58
C LEU A 497 6.34 7.85 -10.61
N ASP A 498 6.58 7.27 -11.78
CA ASP A 498 6.87 5.84 -11.94
C ASP A 498 8.11 5.45 -11.15
N LYS A 499 9.18 6.25 -11.22
CA LYS A 499 10.39 6.00 -10.44
C LYS A 499 10.16 6.15 -8.94
N LEU A 500 9.41 7.17 -8.52
CA LEU A 500 9.14 7.47 -7.11
C LEU A 500 8.29 6.37 -6.44
N PHE A 501 7.39 5.77 -7.21
CA PHE A 501 6.45 4.74 -6.75
C PHE A 501 6.68 3.38 -7.39
N ALA A 502 7.81 3.17 -8.04
CA ALA A 502 8.26 1.84 -8.45
C ALA A 502 8.29 1.01 -7.18
N THR A 503 7.47 -0.03 -7.13
CA THR A 503 7.59 -1.02 -6.07
C THR A 503 8.99 -1.57 -6.17
N SER A 504 9.82 -1.39 -5.14
CA SER A 504 10.99 -2.22 -4.95
C SER A 504 10.46 -3.64 -4.99
N THR A 505 10.72 -4.37 -6.08
CA THR A 505 10.42 -5.79 -6.13
C THR A 505 11.16 -6.41 -4.94
N PRO A 506 10.46 -7.04 -3.98
CA PRO A 506 11.16 -7.83 -2.97
C PRO A 506 11.96 -8.96 -3.62
#